data_AF-A0A961Y0T6-F1
#
_entry.id   AF-A0A961Y0T6-F1
#
_cell.length_a   1.000
_cell.length_b   1.000
_cell.length_c   1.000
_cell.angle_alpha   90.00
_cell.angle_beta   90.00
_cell.angle_gamma   90.00
#
_symmetry.space_group_name_H-M   'P 1'
#
loop_
_entity.id
_entity.type
_entity.pdbx_description
1 polymer ?
#
loop_
_entity_poly.entity_id
_entity_poly.type
_entity_poly.pdbx_seq_one_letter_code
_entity_poly.pdbx_strand_id
1 'polypeptide(L)'
;RYYVSQTVLKHGAGSCPVGRVPAGEIEAAVIDQLRAVFRQPEIVAGTWKAARVHADDITEADARTALQQLDPLWDEMFPAEQARIVALLVERVVIGTDGLNVRLRVDGLGSLAREMLAGGVEAAA
;
A
#
# COMPACT_ATOMS: atom_id res chain seq x y z
N ARG A 1 2.14 7.35 19.05
CA ARG A 1 1.46 6.03 19.07
C ARG A 1 2.51 4.94 18.84
N TYR A 2 2.28 3.71 19.31
CA TYR A 2 3.22 2.58 19.14
C TYR A 2 2.49 1.32 18.70
N TYR A 3 3.12 0.53 17.84
CA TYR A 3 2.76 -0.86 17.59
C TYR A 3 3.51 -1.76 18.57
N VAL A 4 2.84 -2.79 19.05
CA VAL A 4 3.39 -3.73 20.02
C VAL A 4 2.88 -5.13 19.70
N SER A 5 3.75 -6.12 19.80
CA SER A 5 3.34 -7.51 19.60
C SER A 5 2.41 -7.98 20.71
N GLN A 6 1.45 -8.84 20.36
CA GLN A 6 0.58 -9.46 21.36
C GLN A 6 1.38 -10.25 22.41
N THR A 7 2.52 -10.82 22.03
CA THR A 7 3.44 -11.51 22.94
C THR A 7 3.95 -10.57 24.02
N VAL A 8 4.38 -9.34 23.66
CA VAL A 8 4.84 -8.34 24.64
C VAL A 8 3.70 -7.89 25.56
N LEU A 9 2.48 -7.75 25.04
CA LEU A 9 1.32 -7.43 25.89
C LEU A 9 1.01 -8.52 26.91
N LYS A 10 1.15 -9.79 26.51
CA LYS A 10 0.77 -10.95 27.34
C LYS A 10 1.89 -11.41 28.28
N HIS A 11 3.15 -11.29 27.88
CA HIS A 11 4.30 -11.87 28.57
C HIS A 11 5.33 -10.82 29.04
N GLY A 12 5.09 -9.54 28.77
CA GLY A 12 5.95 -8.45 29.23
C GLY A 12 7.14 -8.15 28.32
N ALA A 13 7.95 -7.17 28.74
CA ALA A 13 9.11 -6.71 28.00
C ALA A 13 10.16 -7.83 27.83
N GLY A 14 10.84 -7.86 26.68
CA GLY A 14 11.85 -8.88 26.36
C GLY A 14 11.31 -10.20 25.79
N SER A 15 9.98 -10.41 25.80
CA SER A 15 9.35 -11.61 25.22
C SER A 15 9.26 -11.62 23.69
N CYS A 16 9.56 -10.50 23.04
CA CYS A 16 9.66 -10.37 21.59
C CYS A 16 10.90 -9.53 21.25
N PRO A 17 11.75 -9.97 20.31
CA PRO A 17 13.00 -9.29 19.99
C PRO A 17 12.80 -7.91 19.34
N VAL A 18 11.62 -7.65 18.74
CA VAL A 18 11.29 -6.38 18.07
C VAL A 18 10.86 -5.29 19.07
N GLY A 19 10.36 -5.66 20.26
CA GLY A 19 9.94 -4.68 21.26
C GLY A 19 8.74 -3.80 20.85
N ARG A 20 8.77 -2.52 21.26
CA ARG A 20 7.76 -1.51 20.89
C ARG A 20 8.27 -0.73 19.68
N VAL A 21 7.40 -0.52 18.69
CA VAL A 21 7.80 0.15 17.45
C VAL A 21 7.04 1.48 17.30
N PRO A 22 7.72 2.61 17.05
CA PRO A 22 7.07 3.90 16.82
C PRO A 22 6.10 3.82 15.64
N ALA A 23 4.84 4.22 15.85
CA ALA A 23 3.83 4.12 14.80
C ALA A 23 4.17 5.00 13.60
N GLY A 24 4.61 6.25 13.84
CA GLY A 24 4.92 7.18 12.75
C GLY A 24 6.03 6.68 11.83
N GLU A 25 7.09 6.09 12.38
CA GLU A 25 8.20 5.55 11.57
C GLU A 25 7.77 4.34 10.74
N ILE A 26 7.00 3.42 11.31
CA ILE A 26 6.54 2.23 10.58
C ILE A 26 5.46 2.55 9.56
N GLU A 27 4.53 3.44 9.89
CA GLU A 27 3.51 3.89 8.96
C GLU A 27 4.17 4.55 7.75
N ALA A 28 5.12 5.48 7.97
CA ALA A 28 5.88 6.09 6.89
C ALA A 28 6.65 5.05 6.05
N ALA A 29 7.38 4.12 6.69
CA ALA A 29 8.13 3.08 5.98
C ALA A 29 7.23 2.16 5.12
N VAL A 30 6.04 1.82 5.61
CA VAL A 30 5.07 1.02 4.84
C VAL A 30 4.57 1.81 3.63
N ILE A 31 4.24 3.09 3.80
CA ILE A 31 3.80 3.95 2.69
C ILE A 31 4.91 4.13 1.65
N ASP A 32 6.15 4.37 2.08
CA ASP A 32 7.29 4.52 1.17
C ASP A 32 7.56 3.25 0.37
N GLN A 33 7.50 2.09 1.02
CA GLN A 33 7.64 0.81 0.34
C GLN A 33 6.52 0.59 -0.69
N LEU A 34 5.28 0.93 -0.35
CA LEU A 34 4.13 0.82 -1.23
C LEU A 34 4.27 1.72 -2.46
N ARG A 35 4.68 2.99 -2.25
CA ARG A 35 4.99 3.94 -3.32
C ARG A 35 6.11 3.43 -4.23
N ALA A 36 7.16 2.83 -3.66
CA ALA A 36 8.27 2.26 -4.44
C ALA A 36 7.79 1.11 -5.34
N VAL A 37 6.92 0.24 -4.81
CA VAL A 37 6.35 -0.89 -5.54
C VAL A 37 5.53 -0.44 -6.74
N PHE A 38 4.69 0.59 -6.62
CA PHE A 38 3.86 1.04 -7.76
C PHE A 38 4.65 1.47 -8.99
N ARG A 39 5.93 1.85 -8.80
CA ARG A 39 6.84 2.24 -9.88
C ARG A 39 7.54 1.04 -10.54
N GLN A 40 7.40 -0.17 -10.00
CA GLN A 40 8.05 -1.36 -10.52
C GLN A 40 7.37 -1.84 -11.83
N PRO A 41 8.14 -2.17 -12.88
CA PRO A 41 7.58 -2.61 -14.16
C PRO A 41 6.67 -3.84 -14.05
N GLU A 42 6.99 -4.78 -13.17
CA GLU A 42 6.21 -6.00 -12.96
C GLU A 42 4.84 -5.71 -12.35
N ILE A 43 4.78 -4.68 -11.50
CA ILE A 43 3.54 -4.21 -10.88
C ILE A 43 2.68 -3.48 -11.90
N VAL A 44 3.28 -2.63 -12.72
CA VAL A 44 2.60 -1.96 -13.84
C VAL A 44 2.00 -2.99 -14.80
N ALA A 45 2.80 -3.95 -15.26
CA ALA A 45 2.36 -4.98 -16.19
C ALA A 45 1.28 -5.90 -15.57
N GLY A 46 1.44 -6.28 -14.30
CA GLY A 46 0.45 -7.07 -13.56
C GLY A 46 -0.87 -6.33 -13.37
N THR A 47 -0.79 -5.05 -13.03
CA THR A 47 -1.96 -4.16 -12.87
C THR A 47 -2.69 -3.96 -14.18
N TRP A 48 -1.96 -3.71 -15.28
CA TRP A 48 -2.55 -3.64 -16.62
C TRP A 48 -3.26 -4.93 -16.99
N LYS A 49 -2.61 -6.08 -16.79
CA LYS A 49 -3.21 -7.40 -17.09
C LYS A 49 -4.49 -7.63 -16.28
N ALA A 50 -4.51 -7.24 -15.01
CA ALA A 50 -5.69 -7.35 -14.15
C ALA A 50 -6.82 -6.38 -14.56
N ALA A 51 -6.47 -5.14 -14.90
CA ALA A 51 -7.42 -4.13 -15.34
C ALA A 51 -8.10 -4.51 -16.67
N ARG A 52 -7.33 -5.07 -17.62
CA ARG A 52 -7.82 -5.46 -18.94
C ARG A 52 -8.91 -6.53 -18.91
N VAL A 53 -8.94 -7.38 -17.88
CA VAL A 53 -10.02 -8.38 -17.70
C VAL A 53 -11.40 -7.73 -17.59
N HIS A 54 -11.47 -6.46 -17.18
CA HIS A 54 -12.71 -5.74 -16.95
C HIS A 54 -12.91 -4.53 -17.87
N ALA A 55 -11.89 -4.14 -18.64
CA ALA A 55 -11.92 -3.02 -19.58
C ALA A 55 -10.83 -3.22 -20.67
N ASP A 56 -11.24 -3.62 -21.87
CA ASP A 56 -10.34 -4.01 -22.96
C ASP A 56 -9.57 -2.85 -23.60
N ASP A 57 -9.97 -1.60 -23.33
CA ASP A 57 -9.41 -0.37 -23.91
C ASP A 57 -8.24 0.22 -23.09
N ILE A 58 -7.97 -0.31 -21.89
CA ILE A 58 -6.88 0.18 -21.04
C ILE A 58 -5.52 -0.28 -21.60
N THR A 59 -4.65 0.66 -21.91
CA THR A 59 -3.26 0.36 -22.31
C THR A 59 -2.34 0.23 -21.08
N GLU A 60 -1.20 -0.44 -21.25
CA GLU A 60 -0.17 -0.51 -20.20
C GLU A 60 0.36 0.88 -19.84
N ALA A 61 0.39 1.81 -20.81
CA ALA A 61 0.80 3.19 -20.58
C ALA A 61 -0.20 3.95 -19.69
N ASP A 62 -1.49 3.68 -19.83
CA ASP A 62 -2.53 4.27 -18.98
C ASP A 62 -2.43 3.74 -17.54
N ALA A 63 -2.26 2.42 -17.38
CA ALA A 63 -2.06 1.80 -16.07
C ALA A 63 -0.81 2.35 -15.36
N ARG A 64 0.29 2.52 -16.10
CA ARG A 64 1.51 3.15 -15.59
C ARG A 64 1.28 4.60 -15.17
N THR A 65 0.62 5.39 -16.00
CA THR A 65 0.34 6.80 -15.73
C THR A 65 -0.53 6.93 -14.47
N ALA A 66 -1.58 6.12 -14.36
CA ALA A 66 -2.43 6.08 -13.18
C ALA A 66 -1.62 5.76 -11.91
N LEU A 67 -0.84 4.67 -11.91
CA LEU A 67 0.00 4.32 -10.76
C LEU A 67 1.03 5.40 -10.39
N GLN A 68 1.56 6.14 -11.37
CA GLN A 68 2.50 7.24 -11.13
C GLN A 68 1.81 8.50 -10.56
N GLN A 69 0.57 8.78 -10.97
CA GLN A 69 -0.22 9.89 -10.45
C GLN A 69 -0.69 9.67 -9.00
N LEU A 70 -0.67 8.43 -8.52
CA LEU A 70 -1.08 8.12 -7.15
C LEU A 70 -0.12 8.72 -6.11
N ASP A 71 1.16 8.80 -6.44
CA ASP A 71 2.20 9.28 -5.54
C ASP A 71 2.00 10.75 -5.12
N PRO A 72 1.82 11.74 -6.03
CA PRO A 72 1.52 13.11 -5.64
C PRO A 72 0.13 13.26 -5.01
N LEU A 73 -0.87 12.51 -5.48
CA LEU A 73 -2.21 12.56 -4.88
C LEU A 73 -2.23 12.06 -3.44
N TRP A 74 -1.32 11.16 -3.08
CA TRP A 74 -1.36 10.50 -1.78
C TRP A 74 -1.35 11.46 -0.60
N ASP A 75 -0.53 12.50 -0.66
CA ASP A 75 -0.40 13.48 0.42
C ASP A 75 -1.59 14.45 0.49
N GLU A 76 -2.36 14.55 -0.59
CA GLU A 76 -3.59 15.34 -0.68
C GLU A 76 -4.83 14.53 -0.26
N MET A 77 -4.74 13.20 -0.14
CA MET A 77 -5.89 12.37 0.24
C MET A 77 -6.28 12.55 1.72
N PHE A 78 -7.57 12.46 2.00
CA PHE A 78 -8.05 12.35 3.38
C PHE A 78 -7.43 11.11 4.06
N PRO A 79 -7.12 11.17 5.37
CA PRO A 79 -6.55 10.02 6.09
C PRO A 79 -7.40 8.74 6.00
N ALA A 80 -8.72 8.89 5.90
CA ALA A 80 -9.62 7.76 5.71
C ALA A 80 -9.41 7.07 4.34
N GLU A 81 -9.14 7.86 3.31
CA GLU A 81 -8.92 7.35 1.95
C GLU A 81 -7.55 6.67 1.83
N GLN A 82 -6.50 7.26 2.42
CA GLN A 82 -5.21 6.59 2.56
C GLN A 82 -5.36 5.23 3.25
N ALA A 83 -6.11 5.17 4.36
CA ALA A 83 -6.35 3.93 5.09
C ALA A 83 -7.14 2.90 4.25
N ARG A 84 -8.13 3.34 3.47
CA ARG A 84 -8.89 2.48 2.55
C ARG A 84 -7.97 1.86 1.51
N ILE A 85 -7.12 2.65 0.87
CA ILE A 85 -6.19 2.17 -0.15
C ILE A 85 -5.14 1.23 0.46
N VAL A 86 -4.57 1.55 1.63
CA VAL A 86 -3.67 0.61 2.32
C VAL A 86 -4.39 -0.71 2.61
N ALA A 87 -5.63 -0.68 3.09
CA ALA A 87 -6.39 -1.89 3.39
C ALA A 87 -6.77 -2.71 2.15
N LEU A 88 -6.92 -2.05 0.99
CA LEU A 88 -7.15 -2.69 -0.31
C LEU A 88 -5.90 -3.43 -0.80
N LEU A 89 -4.72 -2.82 -0.61
CA LEU A 89 -3.48 -3.26 -1.24
C LEU A 89 -2.62 -4.16 -0.35
N VAL A 90 -2.61 -3.94 0.96
CA VAL A 90 -1.71 -4.64 1.87
C VAL A 90 -2.42 -5.88 2.42
N GLU A 91 -1.85 -7.04 2.15
CA GLU A 91 -2.28 -8.30 2.76
C GLU A 91 -1.74 -8.41 4.20
N ARG A 92 -0.44 -8.16 4.37
CA ARG A 92 0.24 -8.31 5.65
C ARG A 92 1.53 -7.50 5.70
N VAL A 93 1.81 -6.92 6.86
CA VAL A 93 3.13 -6.36 7.20
C VAL A 93 3.77 -7.25 8.25
N VAL A 94 5.01 -7.67 8.01
CA VAL A 94 5.83 -8.44 8.96
C VAL A 94 7.00 -7.57 9.38
N ILE A 95 7.15 -7.39 10.69
CA ILE A 95 8.24 -6.60 11.29
C ILE A 95 9.16 -7.58 12.00
N GLY A 96 10.43 -7.59 11.60
CA GLY A 96 11.50 -8.36 12.22
C GLY A 96 12.61 -7.45 12.73
N THR A 97 13.63 -8.04 13.35
CA THR A 97 14.85 -7.32 13.76
C THR A 97 15.65 -6.82 12.57
N ASP A 98 15.55 -7.52 11.44
CA ASP A 98 16.36 -7.28 10.25
C ASP A 98 15.63 -6.40 9.22
N GLY A 99 14.39 -5.99 9.52
CA GLY A 99 13.62 -5.06 8.69
C GLY A 99 12.12 -5.33 8.63
N LEU A 100 11.50 -4.73 7.61
CA LEU A 100 10.07 -4.75 7.32
C LEU A 100 9.81 -5.51 6.02
N ASN A 101 8.82 -6.40 6.01
CA ASN A 101 8.33 -7.05 4.80
C ASN A 101 6.84 -6.74 4.59
N VAL A 102 6.49 -6.26 3.41
CA VAL A 102 5.11 -5.93 3.03
C VAL A 102 4.64 -6.92 1.96
N ARG A 103 3.56 -7.63 2.25
CA ARG A 103 2.87 -8.51 1.31
C ARG A 103 1.66 -7.78 0.72
N LEU A 104 1.52 -7.86 -0.60
CA LEU A 104 0.51 -7.13 -1.35
C LEU A 104 -0.54 -8.04 -1.95
N ARG A 105 -1.75 -7.52 -2.08
CA ARG A 105 -2.87 -8.17 -2.76
C ARG A 105 -2.83 -7.82 -4.24
N VAL A 106 -2.69 -8.85 -5.08
CA VAL A 106 -2.67 -8.70 -6.54
C VAL A 106 -4.01 -8.12 -7.05
N ASP A 107 -5.13 -8.58 -6.50
CA ASP A 107 -6.46 -8.09 -6.90
C ASP A 107 -6.69 -6.63 -6.51
N GLY A 108 -6.08 -6.18 -5.40
CA GLY A 108 -6.19 -4.81 -4.92
C GLY A 108 -5.57 -3.80 -5.89
N LEU A 109 -4.43 -4.14 -6.51
CA LEU A 109 -3.74 -3.29 -7.48
C LEU A 109 -4.60 -3.03 -8.73
N GLY A 110 -5.22 -4.09 -9.27
CA GLY A 110 -6.12 -3.99 -10.43
C GLY A 110 -7.40 -3.20 -10.13
N SER A 111 -7.93 -3.30 -8.91
CA SER A 111 -9.07 -2.46 -8.49
C SER A 111 -8.69 -0.98 -8.42
N LEU A 112 -7.57 -0.67 -7.76
CA LEU A 112 -7.12 0.71 -7.59
C LEU A 112 -6.84 1.41 -8.92
N ALA A 113 -6.15 0.75 -9.85
CA ALA A 113 -5.88 1.35 -11.16
C ALA A 113 -7.16 1.70 -11.93
N ARG A 114 -8.21 0.89 -11.82
CA ARG A 114 -9.52 1.20 -12.43
C ARG A 114 -10.20 2.38 -11.73
N GLU A 115 -10.15 2.43 -10.40
CA GLU A 115 -10.68 3.57 -9.63
C GLU A 115 -9.98 4.88 -10.03
N MET A 116 -8.67 4.84 -10.23
CA MET A 116 -7.90 6.00 -10.69
C MET A 116 -8.29 6.45 -12.10
N LEU A 117 -8.45 5.51 -13.04
CA LEU A 117 -8.90 5.80 -14.40
C LEU A 117 -10.34 6.34 -14.44
N ALA A 118 -11.17 5.91 -13.50
CA ALA A 118 -12.54 6.40 -13.34
C ALA A 118 -12.65 7.72 -12.55
N GLY A 119 -11.54 8.26 -12.04
CA GLY A 119 -11.52 9.48 -11.22
C GLY A 119 -12.12 9.32 -9.82
N GLY A 120 -12.18 8.10 -9.30
CA GLY A 120 -12.84 7.76 -8.03
C GLY A 120 -11.98 7.92 -6.77
N VAL A 121 -10.76 8.46 -6.88
CA VAL A 121 -9.91 8.73 -5.71
C VAL A 121 -10.23 10.13 -5.18
N GLU A 122 -10.76 10.20 -3.96
CA GLU A 122 -11.17 11.46 -3.34
C GLU A 122 -9.98 12.17 -2.69
N ALA A 123 -9.60 13.33 -3.24
CA ALA A 123 -8.62 14.23 -2.64
C ALA A 123 -9.28 15.22 -1.67
N ALA A 124 -8.53 15.64 -0.65
CA ALA A 124 -8.91 16.77 0.20
C ALA A 124 -8.60 18.07 -0.56
N ALA A 125 -9.64 18.70 -1.09
CA ALA A 125 -9.57 19.99 -1.78
C ALA A 125 -9.06 21.14 -0.88
#